data_AF-A0A2E0Y505-F1
#
_entry.id   AF-A0A2E0Y505-F1
#
_cell.length_a   1.000
_cell.length_b   1.000
_cell.length_c   1.000
_cell.angle_alpha   90.00
_cell.angle_beta   90.00
_cell.angle_gamma   90.00
#
_symmetry.space_group_name_H-M   'P 1'
#
loop_
_entity.id
_entity.type
_entity.pdbx_description
1 polymer ?
#
loop_
_entity_poly.entity_id
_entity_poly.type
_entity_poly.pdbx_seq_one_letter_code
_entity_poly.pdbx_strand_id
1 'polypeptide(L)'
;MKIGLTGGIASGKSTAARYLEQLGASVIDADKLGHRVYEPGTAGFRAVVHAFGDDIVGDDGLIDRRALGGKVFGDPDALKRLTDIVWPEIRALAEAEMAAQLAEDPGRVVVLEAAVLFEAGWQDAVDEVWTVVVAPEVAVARACARDGLSEEDVRRRLDAQMSNDERRAMADVVIDNSGDTETLLARLDREWLRVIGNDGRSMAEQAV
;
A
#
# COMPACT_ATOMS: atom_id res chain seq x y z
N MET A 1 11.39 1.29 13.48
CA MET A 1 10.71 0.11 12.86
C MET A 1 9.95 0.55 11.61
N LYS A 2 10.04 -0.18 10.50
CA LYS A 2 9.29 0.03 9.25
C LYS A 2 8.37 -1.16 8.95
N ILE A 3 7.08 -0.92 8.77
CA ILE A 3 6.09 -1.96 8.47
C ILE A 3 5.52 -1.71 7.07
N GLY A 4 5.57 -2.71 6.20
CA GLY A 4 4.84 -2.71 4.92
C GLY A 4 3.43 -3.23 5.14
N LEU A 5 2.41 -2.38 5.02
CA LEU A 5 1.01 -2.76 5.19
C LEU A 5 0.35 -2.96 3.82
N THR A 6 -0.04 -4.21 3.53
CA THR A 6 -0.66 -4.59 2.25
C THR A 6 -1.94 -5.40 2.45
N GLY A 7 -2.68 -5.65 1.37
CA GLY A 7 -3.93 -6.39 1.40
C GLY A 7 -4.69 -6.28 0.08
N GLY A 8 -5.51 -7.30 -0.19
CA GLY A 8 -6.34 -7.36 -1.39
C GLY A 8 -7.52 -6.40 -1.38
N ILE A 9 -8.32 -6.42 -2.44
CA ILE A 9 -9.55 -5.62 -2.57
C ILE A 9 -10.47 -5.81 -1.35
N ALA A 10 -10.96 -4.68 -0.81
CA ALA A 10 -11.89 -4.65 0.33
C ALA A 10 -11.43 -5.42 1.60
N SER A 11 -10.13 -5.69 1.72
CA SER A 11 -9.52 -6.33 2.90
C SER A 11 -9.63 -5.48 4.17
N GLY A 12 -9.77 -4.16 4.04
CA GLY A 12 -9.75 -3.23 5.18
C GLY A 12 -8.34 -2.72 5.53
N LYS A 13 -7.36 -2.86 4.62
CA LYS A 13 -6.02 -2.26 4.72
C LYS A 13 -6.04 -0.82 5.24
N SER A 14 -6.84 0.05 4.64
CA SER A 14 -6.90 1.46 5.06
C SER A 14 -7.58 1.68 6.41
N THR A 15 -8.43 0.75 6.87
CA THR A 15 -8.95 0.76 8.24
C THR A 15 -7.83 0.42 9.23
N ALA A 16 -7.04 -0.61 8.93
CA ALA A 16 -5.87 -0.97 9.73
C ALA A 16 -4.83 0.16 9.77
N ALA A 17 -4.54 0.79 8.63
CA ALA A 17 -3.60 1.92 8.54
C ALA A 17 -4.01 3.09 9.45
N ARG A 18 -5.28 3.53 9.35
CA ARG A 18 -5.82 4.61 10.21
C ARG A 18 -5.79 4.24 11.69
N TYR A 19 -6.02 2.98 12.02
CA TYR A 19 -5.98 2.55 13.40
C TYR A 19 -4.55 2.54 13.95
N LEU A 20 -3.57 2.06 13.17
CA LEU A 20 -2.15 2.15 13.54
C LEU A 20 -1.68 3.59 13.70
N GLU A 21 -2.18 4.52 12.86
CA GLU A 21 -1.94 5.95 13.01
C GLU A 21 -2.47 6.47 14.37
N GLN A 22 -3.68 6.06 14.78
CA GLN A 22 -4.23 6.40 16.09
C GLN A 22 -3.42 5.84 17.26
N LEU A 23 -2.75 4.70 17.07
CA LEU A 23 -1.86 4.11 18.05
C LEU A 23 -0.47 4.79 18.10
N GLY A 24 -0.18 5.70 17.17
CA GLY A 24 1.03 6.51 17.14
C GLY A 24 1.99 6.19 15.98
N ALA A 25 1.60 5.35 15.03
CA ALA A 25 2.42 5.12 13.83
C ALA A 25 2.38 6.33 12.88
N SER A 26 3.49 6.58 12.17
CA SER A 26 3.47 7.45 11.00
C SER A 26 3.12 6.63 9.76
N VAL A 27 2.02 6.98 9.09
CA VAL A 27 1.57 6.25 7.90
C VAL A 27 1.95 7.01 6.62
N ILE A 28 2.64 6.32 5.73
CA ILE A 28 2.98 6.77 4.38
C ILE A 28 2.09 6.00 3.40
N ASP A 29 1.24 6.74 2.69
CA ASP A 29 0.29 6.20 1.72
C ASP A 29 0.92 6.19 0.31
N ALA A 30 1.28 5.00 -0.18
CA ALA A 30 1.93 4.85 -1.48
C ALA A 30 1.03 5.27 -2.66
N ASP A 31 -0.29 5.19 -2.52
CA ASP A 31 -1.23 5.62 -3.56
C ASP A 31 -1.18 7.16 -3.69
N LYS A 32 -1.08 7.88 -2.57
CA LYS A 32 -0.85 9.34 -2.56
C LYS A 32 0.51 9.71 -3.13
N LEU A 33 1.55 8.94 -2.84
CA LEU A 33 2.88 9.16 -3.44
C LEU A 33 2.83 8.96 -4.97
N GLY A 34 2.08 7.97 -5.45
CA GLY A 34 1.84 7.78 -6.88
C GLY A 34 1.23 8.99 -7.58
N HIS A 35 0.39 9.76 -6.88
CA HIS A 35 -0.14 11.01 -7.45
C HIS A 35 0.95 12.06 -7.67
N ARG A 36 1.95 12.12 -6.79
CA ARG A 36 3.07 13.07 -6.90
C ARG A 36 4.02 12.74 -8.04
N VAL A 37 4.15 11.45 -8.39
CA VAL A 37 4.93 11.02 -9.56
C VAL A 37 4.38 11.61 -10.87
N TYR A 38 3.09 11.94 -10.90
CA TYR A 38 2.43 12.55 -12.05
C TYR A 38 2.38 14.09 -11.98
N GLU A 39 3.00 14.74 -11.00
CA GLU A 39 3.01 16.19 -10.94
C GLU A 39 3.89 16.79 -12.06
N PRO A 40 3.47 17.89 -12.71
CA PRO A 40 4.26 18.53 -13.74
C PRO A 40 5.67 18.89 -13.25
N GLY A 41 6.66 18.63 -14.10
CA GLY A 41 8.07 18.92 -13.78
C GLY A 41 8.82 17.78 -13.06
N THR A 42 8.12 16.74 -12.60
CA THR A 42 8.77 15.53 -12.06
C THR A 42 9.38 14.66 -13.17
N ALA A 43 10.31 13.78 -12.80
CA ALA A 43 10.87 12.79 -13.72
C ALA A 43 9.82 11.78 -14.19
N GLY A 44 8.97 11.31 -13.27
CA GLY A 44 7.84 10.44 -13.56
C GLY A 44 6.89 11.03 -14.61
N PHE A 45 6.46 12.29 -14.44
CA PHE A 45 5.61 12.96 -15.43
C PHE A 45 6.20 12.93 -16.84
N ARG A 46 7.47 13.34 -16.98
CA ARG A 46 8.15 13.35 -18.29
C ARG A 46 8.26 11.96 -18.90
N ALA A 47 8.59 10.95 -18.09
CA ALA A 47 8.73 9.58 -18.56
C ALA A 47 7.38 8.99 -19.01
N VAL A 48 6.31 9.26 -18.26
CA VAL A 48 4.95 8.81 -18.61
C VAL A 48 4.48 9.49 -19.89
N VAL A 49 4.64 10.81 -20.04
CA VAL A 49 4.29 11.53 -21.28
C VAL A 49 5.10 11.01 -22.47
N HIS A 50 6.41 10.76 -22.28
CA HIS A 50 7.24 10.19 -23.34
C HIS A 50 6.76 8.79 -23.79
N ALA A 51 6.34 7.95 -22.84
CA ALA A 51 5.91 6.58 -23.14
C ALA A 51 4.50 6.49 -23.73
N PHE A 52 3.58 7.38 -23.31
CA PHE A 52 2.16 7.28 -23.63
C PHE A 52 1.64 8.40 -24.54
N GLY A 53 2.46 9.39 -24.89
CA GLY A 53 2.13 10.49 -25.79
C GLY A 53 1.61 11.73 -25.07
N ASP A 54 1.60 12.87 -25.76
CA ASP A 54 1.13 14.14 -25.18
C ASP A 54 -0.40 14.21 -25.02
N ASP A 55 -1.15 13.33 -25.68
CA ASP A 55 -2.61 13.26 -25.62
C ASP A 55 -3.16 12.75 -24.29
N ILE A 56 -2.28 12.30 -23.36
CA ILE A 56 -2.63 12.03 -21.97
C ILE A 56 -2.46 13.25 -21.06
N VAL A 57 -2.04 14.41 -21.58
CA VAL A 57 -1.91 15.66 -20.82
C VAL A 57 -3.13 16.53 -21.11
N GLY A 58 -3.85 16.92 -20.07
CA GLY A 58 -5.00 17.81 -20.16
C GLY A 58 -4.59 19.27 -20.41
N ASP A 59 -5.58 20.12 -20.71
CA ASP A 59 -5.38 21.56 -20.93
C ASP A 59 -4.83 22.30 -19.69
N ASP A 60 -4.99 21.70 -18.50
CA ASP A 60 -4.45 22.18 -17.22
C ASP A 60 -2.97 21.80 -17.01
N GLY A 61 -2.37 21.07 -17.95
CA GLY A 61 -0.99 20.60 -17.89
C GLY A 61 -0.78 19.38 -16.99
N LEU A 62 -1.86 18.78 -16.46
CA LEU A 62 -1.81 17.57 -15.64
C LEU A 62 -2.05 16.31 -16.48
N ILE A 63 -1.63 15.16 -15.96
CA ILE A 63 -1.98 13.88 -16.59
C ILE A 63 -3.48 13.62 -16.42
N ASP A 64 -4.19 13.51 -17.55
CA ASP A 64 -5.54 12.99 -17.61
C ASP A 64 -5.51 11.47 -17.36
N ARG A 65 -5.83 11.10 -16.12
CA ARG A 65 -5.87 9.70 -15.67
C ARG A 65 -6.92 8.87 -16.40
N ARG A 66 -7.98 9.48 -16.94
CA ARG A 66 -8.97 8.78 -17.75
C ARG A 66 -8.39 8.45 -19.11
N ALA A 67 -7.70 9.40 -19.74
CA ALA A 67 -7.00 9.17 -21.01
C ALA A 67 -5.90 8.11 -20.85
N LEU A 68 -5.02 8.27 -19.84
CA LEU A 68 -3.98 7.29 -19.52
C LEU A 68 -4.59 5.92 -19.18
N GLY A 69 -5.63 5.90 -18.34
CA GLY A 69 -6.38 4.70 -17.99
C GLY A 69 -6.89 3.95 -19.23
N GLY A 70 -7.47 4.68 -20.19
CA GLY A 70 -7.91 4.09 -21.46
C GLY A 70 -6.82 3.45 -22.31
N LYS A 71 -5.55 3.84 -22.09
CA LYS A 71 -4.39 3.26 -22.79
C LYS A 71 -3.78 2.06 -22.06
N VAL A 72 -3.91 1.99 -20.73
CA VAL A 72 -3.26 0.96 -19.92
C VAL A 72 -4.22 -0.13 -19.45
N PHE A 73 -5.50 0.18 -19.23
CA PHE A 73 -6.46 -0.81 -18.77
C PHE A 73 -6.86 -1.74 -19.93
N GLY A 74 -6.63 -3.04 -19.74
CA GLY A 74 -6.89 -4.07 -20.75
C GLY A 74 -5.69 -4.39 -21.66
N ASP A 75 -4.57 -3.69 -21.50
CA ASP A 75 -3.31 -3.97 -22.18
C ASP A 75 -2.22 -4.26 -21.12
N PRO A 76 -1.89 -5.54 -20.88
CA PRO A 76 -0.88 -5.93 -19.89
C PRO A 76 0.51 -5.33 -20.15
N ASP A 77 0.89 -5.16 -21.42
CA ASP A 77 2.20 -4.59 -21.78
C ASP A 77 2.24 -3.08 -21.53
N ALA A 78 1.14 -2.38 -21.85
CA ALA A 78 1.00 -0.97 -21.51
C ALA A 78 0.97 -0.75 -19.99
N LEU A 79 0.22 -1.56 -19.24
CA LEU A 79 0.20 -1.49 -17.79
C LEU A 79 1.60 -1.73 -17.21
N LYS A 80 2.31 -2.76 -17.69
CA LYS A 80 3.67 -3.04 -17.26
C LYS A 80 4.61 -1.86 -17.53
N ARG A 81 4.56 -1.26 -18.72
CA ARG A 81 5.37 -0.07 -19.04
C ARG A 81 5.08 1.08 -18.08
N LEU A 82 3.80 1.31 -17.73
CA LEU A 82 3.44 2.36 -16.78
C LEU A 82 4.01 2.05 -15.39
N THR A 83 3.85 0.83 -14.90
CA THR A 83 4.33 0.44 -13.58
C THR A 83 5.86 0.42 -13.49
N ASP A 84 6.55 0.02 -14.56
CA ASP A 84 8.03 0.06 -14.65
C ASP A 84 8.57 1.50 -14.54
N ILE A 85 7.79 2.51 -14.95
CA ILE A 85 8.14 3.93 -14.80
C ILE A 85 7.79 4.43 -13.41
N VAL A 86 6.58 4.13 -12.93
CA VAL A 86 6.01 4.79 -11.76
C VAL A 86 6.46 4.17 -10.44
N TRP A 87 6.59 2.84 -10.37
CA TRP A 87 6.92 2.17 -9.11
C TRP A 87 8.31 2.53 -8.56
N PRO A 88 9.38 2.65 -9.37
CA PRO A 88 10.67 3.11 -8.86
C PRO A 88 10.61 4.52 -8.25
N GLU A 89 9.85 5.42 -8.87
CA GLU A 89 9.67 6.79 -8.38
C GLU A 89 8.88 6.81 -7.06
N ILE A 90 7.80 6.01 -6.95
CA ILE A 90 7.04 5.87 -5.68
C ILE A 90 7.95 5.32 -4.58
N ARG A 91 8.72 4.27 -4.88
CA ARG A 91 9.64 3.65 -3.92
C ARG A 91 10.66 4.66 -3.40
N ALA A 92 11.27 5.44 -4.29
CA ALA A 92 12.24 6.47 -3.91
C ALA A 92 11.63 7.53 -2.99
N LEU A 93 10.40 7.99 -3.27
CA LEU A 93 9.68 8.92 -2.40
C LEU A 93 9.37 8.29 -1.04
N ALA A 94 8.91 7.04 -1.01
CA ALA A 94 8.58 6.32 0.22
C ALA A 94 9.82 6.11 1.10
N GLU A 95 10.95 5.69 0.51
CA GLU A 95 12.22 5.51 1.23
C GLU A 95 12.73 6.82 1.80
N ALA A 96 12.63 7.93 1.05
CA ALA A 96 13.00 9.25 1.52
C ALA A 96 12.13 9.72 2.70
N GLU A 97 10.80 9.51 2.62
CA GLU A 97 9.89 9.87 3.72
C GLU A 97 10.11 9.00 4.95
N MET A 98 10.25 7.68 4.79
CA MET A 98 10.58 6.78 5.91
C MET A 98 11.88 7.19 6.60
N ALA A 99 12.92 7.50 5.82
CA ALA A 99 14.21 7.94 6.36
C ALA A 99 14.10 9.27 7.11
N ALA A 100 13.34 10.24 6.59
CA ALA A 100 13.12 11.51 7.26
C ALA A 100 12.39 11.34 8.60
N GLN A 101 11.33 10.51 8.64
CA GLN A 101 10.57 10.23 9.87
C GLN A 101 11.45 9.56 10.95
N LEU A 102 12.30 8.61 10.54
CA LEU A 102 13.21 7.91 11.46
C LEU A 102 14.40 8.76 11.90
N ALA A 103 14.82 9.74 11.10
CA ALA A 103 15.84 10.69 11.49
C ALA A 103 15.34 11.68 12.55
N GLU A 104 14.04 12.03 12.51
CA GLU A 104 13.39 12.86 13.53
C GLU A 104 13.17 12.09 14.84
N ASP A 105 12.75 10.82 14.74
CA ASP A 105 12.48 9.95 15.88
C ASP A 105 12.88 8.50 15.54
N PRO A 106 14.07 8.04 15.97
CA PRO A 106 14.54 6.67 15.70
C PRO A 106 13.65 5.57 16.29
N GLY A 107 12.85 5.89 17.32
CA GLY A 107 11.91 4.97 17.95
C GLY A 107 10.55 4.91 17.25
N ARG A 108 10.32 5.73 16.22
CA ARG A 108 9.05 5.79 15.51
C ARG A 108 8.79 4.49 14.74
N VAL A 109 7.54 4.04 14.80
CA VAL A 109 7.02 3.03 13.89
C VAL A 109 6.47 3.74 12.66
N VAL A 110 7.02 3.40 11.49
CA VAL A 110 6.59 3.94 10.20
C VAL A 110 5.89 2.84 9.41
N VAL A 111 4.72 3.13 8.85
CA VAL A 111 3.91 2.17 8.09
C VAL A 111 3.83 2.63 6.63
N LEU A 112 4.37 1.85 5.72
CA LEU A 112 4.18 2.03 4.28
C LEU A 112 2.90 1.28 3.86
N GLU A 113 1.81 2.01 3.65
CA GLU A 113 0.56 1.44 3.14
C GLU A 113 0.63 1.32 1.61
N ALA A 114 0.70 0.09 1.09
CA ALA A 114 0.78 -0.17 -0.35
C ALA A 114 -0.02 -1.41 -0.77
N ALA A 115 -1.03 -1.23 -1.63
CA ALA A 115 -1.80 -2.36 -2.17
C ALA A 115 -0.94 -3.29 -3.05
N VAL A 116 0.05 -2.72 -3.74
CA VAL A 116 0.95 -3.40 -4.69
C VAL A 116 2.30 -3.79 -4.09
N LEU A 117 2.41 -3.86 -2.75
CA LEU A 117 3.70 -4.05 -2.07
C LEU A 117 4.48 -5.27 -2.60
N PHE A 118 3.78 -6.41 -2.77
CA PHE A 118 4.38 -7.65 -3.26
C PHE A 118 4.64 -7.59 -4.76
N GLU A 119 3.67 -7.11 -5.51
CA GLU A 119 3.70 -7.00 -6.97
C GLU A 119 4.83 -6.06 -7.43
N ALA A 120 5.11 -5.02 -6.65
CA ALA A 120 6.15 -4.03 -6.91
C ALA A 120 7.52 -4.38 -6.32
N GLY A 121 7.63 -5.49 -5.56
CA GLY A 121 8.90 -5.93 -5.00
C GLY A 121 9.46 -5.00 -3.91
N TRP A 122 8.60 -4.41 -3.07
CA TRP A 122 8.99 -3.43 -2.04
C TRP A 122 9.20 -4.02 -0.65
N GLN A 123 9.17 -5.34 -0.52
CA GLN A 123 9.34 -6.03 0.77
C GLN A 123 10.70 -5.73 1.41
N ASP A 124 11.73 -5.48 0.61
CA ASP A 124 13.08 -5.15 1.06
C ASP A 124 13.22 -3.72 1.60
N ALA A 125 12.22 -2.86 1.36
CA ALA A 125 12.20 -1.49 1.87
C ALA A 125 11.72 -1.41 3.34
N VAL A 126 11.13 -2.49 3.88
CA VAL A 126 10.50 -2.55 5.22
C VAL A 126 11.12 -3.65 6.08
N ASP A 127 10.91 -3.59 7.39
CA ASP A 127 11.45 -4.57 8.35
C ASP A 127 10.49 -5.75 8.57
N GLU A 128 9.17 -5.50 8.51
CA GLU A 128 8.12 -6.53 8.52
C GLU A 128 7.02 -6.20 7.52
N VAL A 129 6.43 -7.22 6.90
CA VAL A 129 5.25 -7.12 6.02
C VAL A 129 4.00 -7.61 6.76
N TRP A 130 3.05 -6.69 6.94
CA TRP A 130 1.74 -6.95 7.53
C TRP A 130 0.70 -7.04 6.42
N THR A 131 0.07 -8.20 6.29
CA THR A 131 -0.96 -8.42 5.27
C THR A 131 -2.34 -8.50 5.92
N VAL A 132 -3.23 -7.60 5.52
CA VAL A 132 -4.65 -7.69 5.84
C VAL A 132 -5.33 -8.56 4.80
N VAL A 133 -5.91 -9.67 5.27
CA VAL A 133 -6.64 -10.63 4.44
C VAL A 133 -8.09 -10.69 4.87
N VAL A 134 -8.96 -11.08 3.94
CA VAL A 134 -10.38 -11.28 4.20
C VAL A 134 -10.87 -12.43 3.33
N ALA A 135 -11.86 -13.18 3.82
CA ALA A 135 -12.51 -14.22 3.01
C ALA A 135 -13.05 -13.61 1.68
N PRO A 136 -12.91 -14.30 0.53
CA PRO A 136 -13.32 -13.76 -0.77
C PRO A 136 -14.76 -13.28 -0.80
N GLU A 137 -15.71 -14.03 -0.23
CA GLU A 137 -17.11 -13.64 -0.20
C GLU A 137 -17.38 -12.37 0.63
N VAL A 138 -16.58 -12.13 1.68
CA VAL A 138 -16.66 -10.90 2.48
C VAL A 138 -16.05 -9.72 1.72
N ALA A 139 -14.94 -9.91 0.99
CA ALA A 139 -14.41 -8.89 0.08
C ALA A 139 -15.44 -8.50 -0.98
N VAL A 140 -16.08 -9.50 -1.59
CA VAL A 140 -17.13 -9.32 -2.60
C VAL A 140 -18.28 -8.48 -2.03
N ALA A 141 -18.86 -8.90 -0.91
CA ALA A 141 -19.97 -8.18 -0.29
C ALA A 141 -19.60 -6.73 0.06
N ARG A 142 -18.40 -6.50 0.63
CA ARG A 142 -17.91 -5.17 1.00
C ARG A 142 -17.67 -4.27 -0.22
N ALA A 143 -17.05 -4.80 -1.27
CA ALA A 143 -16.76 -4.01 -2.48
C ALA A 143 -18.05 -3.68 -3.24
N CYS A 144 -19.00 -4.62 -3.36
CA CYS A 144 -20.31 -4.34 -3.96
C CYS A 144 -21.05 -3.23 -3.20
N ALA A 145 -21.07 -3.31 -1.86
CA ALA A 145 -21.74 -2.31 -1.02
C ALA A 145 -21.07 -0.92 -1.07
N ARG A 146 -19.74 -0.87 -1.16
CA ARG A 146 -18.97 0.39 -1.15
C ARG A 146 -18.90 1.05 -2.53
N ASP A 147 -18.62 0.27 -3.56
CA ASP A 147 -18.25 0.77 -4.89
C ASP A 147 -19.42 0.70 -5.89
N GLY A 148 -20.55 0.08 -5.52
CA GLY A 148 -21.71 -0.10 -6.40
C GLY A 148 -21.43 -1.00 -7.61
N LEU A 149 -20.38 -1.82 -7.54
CA LEU A 149 -19.96 -2.74 -8.59
C LEU A 149 -20.83 -4.01 -8.59
N SER A 150 -20.92 -4.66 -9.76
CA SER A 150 -21.52 -6.00 -9.82
C SER A 150 -20.62 -7.02 -9.12
N GLU A 151 -21.22 -8.08 -8.58
CA GLU A 151 -20.49 -9.20 -7.98
C GLU A 151 -19.48 -9.82 -8.98
N GLU A 152 -19.87 -9.91 -10.26
CA GLU A 152 -19.00 -10.40 -11.33
C GLU A 152 -17.78 -9.50 -11.54
N ASP A 153 -17.95 -8.17 -11.53
CA ASP A 153 -16.84 -7.23 -11.64
C ASP A 153 -15.87 -7.34 -10.47
N VAL A 154 -16.40 -7.50 -9.26
CA VAL A 154 -15.56 -7.63 -8.06
C VAL A 154 -14.79 -8.95 -8.10
N ARG A 155 -15.43 -10.07 -8.45
CA ARG A 155 -14.74 -11.35 -8.58
C ARG A 155 -13.63 -11.30 -9.63
N ARG A 156 -13.88 -10.71 -10.80
CA ARG A 156 -12.84 -10.49 -11.82
C ARG A 156 -11.64 -9.71 -11.29
N ARG A 157 -11.87 -8.69 -10.47
CA ARG A 157 -10.79 -7.92 -9.83
C ARG A 157 -10.04 -8.74 -8.78
N LEU A 158 -10.76 -9.55 -7.99
CA LEU A 158 -10.18 -10.40 -6.98
C LEU A 158 -9.31 -11.50 -7.61
N ASP A 159 -9.77 -12.12 -8.69
CA ASP A 159 -9.04 -13.16 -9.43
C ASP A 159 -7.82 -12.62 -10.18
N ALA A 160 -7.81 -11.33 -10.52
CA ALA A 160 -6.66 -10.66 -11.13
C ALA A 160 -5.58 -10.27 -10.10
N GLN A 161 -5.87 -10.34 -8.80
CA GLN A 161 -4.93 -10.06 -7.73
C GLN A 161 -4.27 -11.34 -7.24
N MET A 162 -3.09 -11.18 -6.65
CA MET A 162 -2.46 -12.24 -5.87
C MET A 162 -3.42 -12.75 -4.78
N SER A 163 -3.52 -14.07 -4.68
CA SER A 163 -4.42 -14.78 -3.78
C SER A 163 -4.06 -14.56 -2.31
N ASN A 164 -5.03 -14.81 -1.42
CA ASN A 164 -4.77 -14.75 0.02
C ASN A 164 -3.68 -15.74 0.45
N ASP A 165 -3.60 -16.91 -0.16
CA ASP A 165 -2.61 -17.93 0.20
C ASP A 165 -1.20 -17.50 -0.18
N GLU A 166 -1.03 -16.92 -1.37
CA GLU A 166 0.24 -16.32 -1.79
C GLU A 166 0.65 -15.17 -0.88
N ARG A 167 -0.28 -14.27 -0.54
CA ARG A 167 0.01 -13.16 0.39
C ARG A 167 0.38 -13.67 1.79
N ARG A 168 -0.31 -14.68 2.30
CA ARG A 168 -0.01 -15.32 3.60
C ARG A 168 1.39 -15.93 3.60
N ALA A 169 1.82 -16.53 2.48
CA ALA A 169 3.14 -17.15 2.37
C ALA A 169 4.30 -16.14 2.40
N MET A 170 4.04 -14.87 2.09
CA MET A 170 5.05 -13.80 2.02
C MET A 170 4.94 -12.77 3.14
N ALA A 171 3.97 -12.93 4.06
CA ALA A 171 3.74 -12.00 5.15
C ALA A 171 4.46 -12.44 6.42
N ASP A 172 5.07 -11.50 7.13
CA ASP A 172 5.56 -11.73 8.49
C ASP A 172 4.39 -11.79 9.49
N VAL A 173 3.38 -10.93 9.26
CA VAL A 173 2.16 -10.88 10.07
C VAL A 173 0.94 -10.92 9.18
N VAL A 174 0.06 -11.89 9.45
CA VAL A 174 -1.27 -11.95 8.82
C VAL A 174 -2.32 -11.40 9.78
N ILE A 175 -3.18 -10.52 9.27
CA ILE A 175 -4.31 -9.92 9.98
C ILE A 175 -5.58 -10.32 9.24
N ASP A 176 -6.35 -11.23 9.83
CA ASP A 176 -7.63 -11.65 9.27
C ASP A 176 -8.73 -10.66 9.67
N ASN A 177 -9.33 -10.02 8.66
CA ASN A 177 -10.41 -9.05 8.81
C ASN A 177 -11.75 -9.58 8.28
N SER A 178 -11.96 -10.90 8.37
CA SER A 178 -13.25 -11.55 8.03
C SER A 178 -14.29 -11.44 9.14
N GLY A 179 -13.87 -11.15 10.37
CA GLY A 179 -14.74 -10.93 11.53
C GLY A 179 -15.29 -9.51 11.63
N ASP A 180 -15.66 -9.14 12.85
CA ASP A 180 -16.07 -7.78 13.19
C ASP A 180 -14.88 -6.83 13.40
N THR A 181 -15.19 -5.54 13.47
CA THR A 181 -14.19 -4.49 13.71
C THR A 181 -13.45 -4.70 15.02
N GLU A 182 -14.13 -5.11 16.09
CA GLU A 182 -13.49 -5.32 17.40
C GLU A 182 -12.39 -6.38 17.34
N THR A 183 -12.64 -7.49 16.63
CA THR A 183 -11.65 -8.55 16.40
C THR A 183 -10.44 -8.04 15.62
N LEU A 184 -10.66 -7.22 14.58
CA LEU A 184 -9.59 -6.58 13.82
C LEU A 184 -8.74 -5.66 14.72
N LEU A 185 -9.38 -4.79 15.50
CA LEU A 185 -8.68 -3.84 16.36
C LEU A 185 -7.87 -4.56 17.45
N ALA A 186 -8.46 -5.57 18.10
CA ALA A 186 -7.75 -6.38 19.09
C ALA A 186 -6.55 -7.14 18.49
N ARG A 187 -6.66 -7.60 17.24
CA ARG A 187 -5.52 -8.19 16.52
C ARG A 187 -4.42 -7.16 16.28
N LEU A 188 -4.77 -5.95 15.85
CA LEU A 188 -3.82 -4.86 15.62
C LEU A 188 -3.15 -4.41 16.92
N ASP A 189 -3.90 -4.26 18.02
CA ASP A 189 -3.36 -3.92 19.34
C ASP A 189 -2.30 -4.91 19.79
N ARG A 190 -2.57 -6.21 19.67
CA ARG A 190 -1.61 -7.26 20.07
C ARG A 190 -0.32 -7.14 19.28
N GLU A 191 -0.40 -6.98 17.97
CA GLU A 191 0.79 -6.90 17.11
C GLU A 191 1.53 -5.57 17.31
N TRP A 192 0.80 -4.48 17.55
CA TRP A 192 1.37 -3.18 17.91
C TRP A 192 2.18 -3.26 19.20
N LEU A 193 1.60 -3.83 20.26
CA LEU A 193 2.29 -4.04 21.54
C LEU A 193 3.53 -4.94 21.39
N ARG A 194 3.51 -5.93 20.49
CA ARG A 194 4.69 -6.74 20.18
C ARG A 194 5.82 -5.90 19.59
N VAL A 195 5.48 -5.02 18.63
CA VAL A 195 6.45 -4.13 17.98
C VAL A 195 7.05 -3.16 19.01
N ILE A 196 6.23 -2.37 19.69
CA ILE A 196 6.74 -1.35 20.62
C ILE A 196 7.34 -1.96 21.90
N GLY A 197 6.91 -3.17 22.28
CA GLY A 197 7.47 -3.91 23.42
C GLY A 197 8.84 -4.53 23.13
N ASN A 198 9.12 -4.87 21.87
CA ASN A 198 10.45 -5.31 21.44
C ASN A 198 11.45 -4.16 21.32
N ASP A 199 10.98 -2.95 20.99
CA ASP A 199 11.82 -1.74 20.94
C ASP A 199 12.32 -1.31 22.34
N GLY A 200 11.67 -1.78 23.41
CA GLY A 200 12.05 -1.51 24.81
C GLY A 200 13.23 -2.32 25.36
N ARG A 201 13.78 -3.31 24.64
CA ARG A 201 14.94 -4.09 25.11
C ARG A 201 16.30 -3.39 24.95
N SER A 202 16.37 -2.22 24.32
CA SER A 202 17.62 -1.45 24.17
C SER A 202 17.94 -0.51 25.34
N MET A 203 17.05 -0.33 26.33
CA MET A 203 17.27 0.61 27.45
C MET A 203 17.68 -0.07 28.77
N ALA A 204 17.58 -1.41 28.87
CA ALA A 204 17.87 -2.15 30.10
C ALA A 204 19.35 -2.59 30.25
N GLU A 205 20.20 -2.40 29.23
CA GLU A 205 21.61 -2.85 29.25
C GLU A 205 22.64 -1.73 29.50
N GLN A 206 22.22 -0.48 29.77
CA GLN A 206 23.13 0.62 30.13
C GLN A 206 23.08 1.03 31.61
N ALA A 207 22.49 0.20 32.48
CA ALA A 207 22.37 0.48 33.92
C ALA A 207 22.97 -0.63 34.81
N VAL A 208 24.16 -1.14 34.47
CA VAL A 208 25.00 -1.94 35.36
C VAL A 208 26.40 -1.36 35.45
#